data_AF-M0ZKW6-F1
#
_entry.id   AF-M0ZKW6-F1
#
_cell.length_a   1.000
_cell.length_b   1.000
_cell.length_c   1.000
_cell.angle_alpha   90.00
_cell.angle_beta   90.00
_cell.angle_gamma   90.00
#
_symmetry.space_group_name_H-M   'P 1'
#
loop_
_entity.id
_entity.type
_entity.pdbx_description
1 polymer ?
#
loop_
_entity_poly.entity_id
_entity_poly.type
_entity_poly.pdbx_seq_one_letter_code
_entity_poly.pdbx_strand_id
1 'polypeptide(L)'
;MNQAHRYGEAQDEAIVTGFEIPRSPDVSYNNVHPGNEDDAREPPMVPPQLHTTILNHHSVTRDQSAELPSPQHVVLNHLYLEDRQTPGPVVAVGVTSRFRSKFVTVVLYKPAERRGGSTNNA
;
A
#
# COMPACT_ATOMS: atom_id res chain seq x y z
N MET A 1 -6.41 19.19 -34.40
CA MET A 1 -5.83 17.87 -34.69
C MET A 1 -5.15 17.41 -33.41
N ASN A 2 -5.92 16.89 -32.44
CA ASN A 2 -5.41 16.62 -31.09
C ASN A 2 -5.32 15.11 -30.93
N GLN A 3 -4.12 14.56 -31.13
CA GLN A 3 -3.83 13.16 -30.82
C GLN A 3 -3.81 12.99 -29.30
N ALA A 4 -4.81 12.30 -28.76
CA ALA A 4 -4.75 11.75 -27.42
C ALA A 4 -3.78 10.56 -27.42
N HIS A 5 -2.79 10.61 -26.53
CA HIS A 5 -1.90 9.48 -26.27
C HIS A 5 -2.73 8.27 -25.79
N ARG A 6 -2.80 7.27 -26.65
CA ARG A 6 -3.39 5.95 -26.40
C ARG A 6 -2.37 5.10 -25.63
N TYR A 7 -2.34 5.24 -24.30
CA TYR A 7 -1.78 4.24 -23.38
C TYR A 7 -2.99 3.51 -22.77
N GLY A 8 -3.14 2.19 -22.78
CA GLY A 8 -2.35 1.08 -23.29
C GLY A 8 -3.30 -0.11 -23.49
N GLU A 9 -2.79 -1.13 -24.16
CA GLU A 9 -3.50 -2.27 -24.72
C GLU A 9 -4.33 -3.07 -23.72
N ALA A 10 -5.37 -3.71 -24.26
CA ALA A 10 -6.23 -4.67 -23.59
C ALA A 10 -5.42 -5.65 -22.74
N GLN A 11 -5.61 -5.60 -21.43
CA GLN A 11 -5.40 -6.76 -20.58
C GLN A 11 -6.60 -7.68 -20.83
N ASP A 12 -6.45 -8.60 -21.77
CA ASP A 12 -7.31 -9.78 -21.89
C ASP A 12 -6.98 -10.73 -20.72
N GLU A 13 -7.15 -10.24 -19.49
CA GLU A 13 -7.15 -11.09 -18.30
C GLU A 13 -8.57 -11.62 -18.14
N ALA A 14 -8.71 -12.93 -18.03
CA ALA A 14 -10.00 -13.57 -17.76
C ALA A 14 -10.60 -12.97 -16.48
N ILE A 15 -11.56 -12.07 -16.64
CA ILE A 15 -12.29 -11.46 -15.54
C ILE A 15 -13.12 -12.57 -14.89
N VAL A 16 -12.71 -13.00 -13.70
CA VAL A 16 -13.50 -13.93 -12.90
C VAL A 16 -14.75 -13.20 -12.43
N THR A 17 -15.93 -13.76 -12.73
CA THR A 17 -17.22 -13.16 -12.39
C THR A 17 -17.30 -12.92 -10.87
N GLY A 18 -17.50 -11.67 -10.46
CA GLY A 18 -17.49 -11.26 -9.04
C GLY A 18 -16.15 -10.70 -8.52
N PHE A 19 -15.11 -10.68 -9.34
CA PHE A 19 -13.80 -10.07 -9.05
C PHE A 19 -13.44 -8.99 -10.08
N GLU A 20 -14.45 -8.39 -10.72
CA GLU A 20 -14.26 -7.23 -11.59
C GLU A 20 -13.60 -6.09 -10.82
N ILE A 21 -12.49 -5.54 -11.34
CA ILE A 21 -11.88 -4.34 -10.76
C ILE A 21 -12.83 -3.16 -11.04
N PRO A 22 -13.44 -2.54 -10.01
CA PRO A 22 -14.37 -1.45 -10.23
C PRO A 22 -13.61 -0.25 -10.81
N ARG A 23 -14.22 0.43 -11.79
CA ARG A 23 -13.68 1.70 -12.27
C ARG A 23 -13.74 2.72 -11.14
N SER A 24 -12.68 3.49 -10.98
CA SER A 24 -12.71 4.69 -10.13
C SER A 24 -13.87 5.60 -10.59
N PRO A 25 -14.67 6.14 -9.67
CA PRO A 25 -15.78 7.01 -10.05
C PRO A 25 -15.31 8.24 -10.84
N ASP A 26 -16.02 8.60 -11.91
CA ASP A 26 -15.59 9.68 -12.82
C ASP A 26 -15.57 11.08 -12.16
N VAL A 27 -16.38 11.31 -11.11
CA VAL A 27 -16.52 12.63 -10.44
C VAL A 27 -16.75 12.53 -8.92
N SER A 28 -16.58 11.36 -8.30
CA SER A 28 -16.99 11.17 -6.89
C SER A 28 -15.97 11.64 -5.86
N TYR A 29 -14.77 12.06 -6.27
CA TYR A 29 -13.79 12.61 -5.33
C TYR A 29 -14.18 14.04 -4.96
N ASN A 30 -14.55 14.24 -3.71
CA ASN A 30 -14.72 15.56 -3.11
C ASN A 30 -13.73 15.72 -1.93
N ASN A 31 -13.52 16.96 -1.49
CA ASN A 31 -12.69 17.26 -0.32
C ASN A 31 -13.56 17.72 0.86
N VAL A 32 -14.82 17.27 0.92
CA VAL A 32 -15.73 17.64 2.01
C VAL A 32 -15.33 16.82 3.24
N HIS A 33 -15.21 17.49 4.38
CA HIS A 33 -14.93 16.78 5.62
C HIS A 33 -16.11 15.84 5.97
N PRO A 34 -15.84 14.58 6.33
CA PRO A 34 -16.87 13.66 6.81
C PRO A 34 -17.67 14.30 7.96
N GLY A 35 -18.98 14.08 7.96
CA GLY A 35 -19.86 14.59 9.01
C GLY A 35 -20.10 13.56 10.12
N ASN A 36 -20.74 13.98 11.21
CA ASN A 36 -21.03 13.11 12.35
C ASN A 36 -21.89 11.87 12.00
N GLU A 37 -22.64 11.91 10.89
CA GLU A 37 -23.45 10.77 10.42
C GLU A 37 -22.58 9.67 9.79
N ASP A 38 -21.42 10.03 9.22
CA ASP A 38 -20.46 9.07 8.67
C ASP A 38 -19.75 8.28 9.79
N ASP A 39 -19.61 8.89 10.97
CA ASP A 39 -19.01 8.29 12.16
C ASP A 39 -19.95 7.33 12.91
N ALA A 40 -21.25 7.32 12.56
CA ALA A 40 -22.25 6.50 13.25
C ALA A 40 -22.12 4.99 12.94
N ARG A 41 -21.40 4.62 11.88
CA ARG A 41 -21.19 3.23 11.47
C ARG A 41 -19.83 2.73 11.93
N GLU A 42 -19.82 1.60 12.63
CA GLU A 42 -18.58 0.95 13.04
C GLU A 42 -17.75 0.52 11.81
N PRO A 43 -16.44 0.84 11.77
CA PRO A 43 -15.59 0.45 10.66
C PRO A 43 -15.43 -1.07 10.61
N PRO A 44 -15.21 -1.64 9.42
CA PRO A 44 -14.96 -3.07 9.29
C PRO A 44 -13.67 -3.45 10.02
N MET A 45 -13.67 -4.65 10.62
CA MET A 45 -12.48 -5.21 11.25
C MET A 45 -11.39 -5.46 10.20
N VAL A 46 -10.13 -5.20 10.57
CA VAL A 46 -8.99 -5.43 9.69
C VAL A 46 -8.87 -6.94 9.40
N PRO A 47 -8.77 -7.35 8.13
CA PRO A 47 -8.55 -8.75 7.77
C PRO A 47 -7.22 -9.26 8.36
N PRO A 48 -7.19 -10.47 8.96
CA PRO A 48 -6.00 -10.99 9.63
C PRO A 48 -4.79 -11.17 8.69
N GLN A 49 -5.04 -11.36 7.40
CA GLN A 49 -4.02 -11.48 6.36
C GLN A 49 -3.13 -10.23 6.28
N LEU A 50 -3.68 -9.04 6.57
CA LEU A 50 -2.95 -7.76 6.50
C LEU A 50 -1.97 -7.55 7.66
N HIS A 51 -2.05 -8.35 8.73
CA HIS A 51 -1.06 -8.31 9.81
C HIS A 51 0.26 -9.00 9.43
N THR A 52 0.27 -9.79 8.35
CA THR A 52 1.46 -10.47 7.87
C THR A 52 2.10 -9.72 6.70
N THR A 53 3.41 -9.52 6.75
CA THR A 53 4.20 -8.98 5.63
C THR A 53 5.31 -9.95 5.27
N ILE A 54 5.59 -10.08 3.97
CA ILE A 54 6.64 -10.97 3.46
C ILE A 54 8.04 -10.54 3.90
N LEU A 55 8.21 -9.29 4.33
CA LEU A 55 9.48 -8.75 4.85
C LEU A 55 9.78 -9.22 6.29
N ASN A 56 8.76 -9.62 7.05
CA ASN A 56 8.93 -10.09 8.43
C ASN A 56 9.11 -11.61 8.50
N HIS A 57 9.15 -12.30 7.35
CA HIS A 57 9.35 -13.73 7.32
C HIS A 57 10.82 -14.05 7.61
N HIS A 58 11.10 -14.63 8.78
CA HIS A 58 12.45 -15.07 9.13
C HIS A 58 12.89 -16.20 8.19
N SER A 59 13.90 -15.98 7.35
CA SER A 59 14.56 -17.07 6.64
C SER A 59 15.50 -17.80 7.61
N VAL A 60 15.29 -19.11 7.79
CA VAL A 60 16.08 -19.94 8.71
C VAL A 60 17.48 -20.24 8.15
N THR A 61 17.72 -19.92 6.87
CA THR A 61 18.98 -20.18 6.17
C THR A 61 19.55 -18.88 5.61
N ARG A 62 20.68 -18.47 6.18
CA ARG A 62 21.46 -17.25 5.86
C ARG A 62 22.03 -17.23 4.42
N ASP A 63 21.91 -18.33 3.69
CA ASP A 63 22.61 -18.57 2.41
C ASP A 63 21.75 -18.45 1.15
N GLN A 64 20.47 -18.07 1.24
CA GLN A 64 19.66 -17.84 0.04
C GLN A 64 19.44 -16.34 -0.21
N SER A 65 20.01 -15.91 -1.34
CA SER A 65 20.13 -14.55 -1.82
C SER A 65 18.77 -13.90 -2.05
N ALA A 66 18.40 -12.88 -1.28
CA ALA A 66 17.31 -11.93 -1.56
C ALA A 66 15.91 -12.49 -1.95
N GLU A 67 15.68 -13.80 -1.88
CA GLU A 67 14.48 -14.42 -2.39
C GLU A 67 13.41 -14.45 -1.29
N LEU A 68 12.44 -13.55 -1.42
CA LEU A 68 11.29 -13.47 -0.53
C LEU A 68 10.31 -14.61 -0.84
N PRO A 69 9.60 -15.14 0.17
CA PRO A 69 8.55 -16.13 -0.07
C PRO A 69 7.47 -15.56 -1.00
N SER A 70 6.78 -16.44 -1.74
CA SER A 70 5.65 -16.01 -2.56
C SER A 70 4.58 -15.35 -1.68
N PRO A 71 4.18 -14.09 -1.97
CA PRO A 71 3.14 -13.41 -1.20
C PRO A 71 1.76 -14.04 -1.41
N GLN A 72 0.88 -13.91 -0.43
CA GLN A 72 -0.55 -14.11 -0.63
C GLN A 72 -1.10 -13.00 -1.53
N HIS A 73 -2.02 -13.31 -2.44
CA HIS A 73 -2.57 -12.29 -3.35
C HIS A 73 -3.26 -11.13 -2.61
N VAL A 74 -3.83 -11.39 -1.42
CA VAL A 74 -4.53 -10.40 -0.58
C VAL A 74 -3.57 -9.36 0.01
N VAL A 75 -2.27 -9.64 0.13
CA VAL A 75 -1.31 -8.66 0.70
C VAL A 75 -0.66 -7.79 -0.38
N LEU A 76 -0.98 -8.01 -1.65
CA LEU A 76 -0.46 -7.21 -2.76
C LEU A 76 -1.12 -5.84 -2.78
N ASN A 77 -0.34 -4.82 -3.16
CA ASN A 77 -0.76 -3.42 -3.26
C ASN A 77 -1.19 -2.78 -1.91
N HIS A 78 -0.87 -3.44 -0.79
CA HIS A 78 -1.02 -2.86 0.55
C HIS A 78 0.29 -2.19 0.99
N LEU A 79 0.15 -1.04 1.64
CA LEU A 79 1.27 -0.26 2.17
C LEU A 79 1.62 -0.77 3.56
N TYR A 80 2.90 -1.12 3.77
CA TYR A 80 3.44 -1.54 5.05
C TYR A 80 4.43 -0.50 5.57
N LEU A 81 4.39 -0.27 6.87
CA LEU A 81 5.31 0.62 7.58
C LEU A 81 6.08 -0.20 8.59
N GLU A 82 7.34 0.17 8.82
CA GLU A 82 8.10 -0.39 9.95
C GLU A 82 7.44 0.06 11.26
N ASP A 83 6.94 -0.91 12.03
CA ASP A 83 6.43 -0.65 13.38
C ASP A 83 7.62 -0.50 14.35
N ARG A 84 7.97 0.75 14.64
CA ARG A 84 9.07 1.09 15.54
C ARG A 84 8.56 1.85 16.75
N GLN A 85 8.88 1.34 17.94
CA GLN A 85 8.50 1.97 19.22
C GLN A 85 9.03 3.41 19.39
N THR A 86 10.14 3.77 18.74
CA THR A 86 10.76 5.10 18.83
C THR A 86 10.84 5.78 17.46
N PRO A 87 10.31 7.01 17.30
CA PRO A 87 10.40 7.73 16.03
C PRO A 87 11.86 7.97 15.60
N GLY A 88 12.22 7.40 14.45
CA GLY A 88 13.50 7.62 13.79
C GLY A 88 13.49 8.85 12.89
N PRO A 89 14.66 9.31 12.41
CA PRO A 89 14.76 10.37 11.39
C PRO A 89 14.32 9.88 9.99
N VAL A 90 14.05 8.58 9.83
CA VAL A 90 13.69 7.92 8.58
C VAL A 90 12.52 7.00 8.85
N VAL A 91 11.58 6.95 7.91
CA VAL A 91 10.48 5.98 7.84
C VAL A 91 10.73 5.06 6.67
N ALA A 92 10.67 3.75 6.92
CA ALA A 92 10.70 2.72 5.90
C ALA A 92 9.26 2.38 5.48
N VAL A 93 9.00 2.45 4.18
CA VAL A 93 7.69 2.18 3.57
C VAL A 93 7.85 1.04 2.56
N GLY A 94 7.09 -0.03 2.75
CA GLY A 94 7.12 -1.23 1.90
C GLY A 94 5.83 -1.40 1.10
N VAL A 95 5.94 -1.85 -0.15
CA VAL A 95 4.80 -2.31 -0.95
C VAL A 95 5.21 -3.51 -1.79
N THR A 96 4.29 -4.47 -1.95
CA THR A 96 4.49 -5.63 -2.82
C THR A 96 3.51 -5.56 -3.98
N SER A 97 3.98 -5.63 -5.21
CA SER A 97 3.13 -5.59 -6.41
C SER A 97 3.48 -6.74 -7.34
N ARG A 98 2.48 -7.17 -8.12
CA ARG A 98 2.65 -8.19 -9.17
C ARG A 98 3.09 -7.52 -10.47
N PHE A 99 4.20 -7.98 -11.05
CA PHE A 99 4.65 -7.62 -12.38
C PHE A 99 4.62 -8.88 -13.26
N ARG A 100 3.61 -8.97 -14.15
CA ARG A 100 3.31 -10.18 -14.94
C ARG A 100 3.13 -11.42 -14.05
N SER A 101 4.03 -12.40 -14.14
CA SER A 101 4.00 -13.64 -13.35
C SER A 101 4.96 -13.62 -12.15
N LYS A 102 5.54 -12.45 -11.82
CA LYS A 102 6.49 -12.28 -10.72
C LYS A 102 5.98 -11.24 -9.71
N PHE A 103 6.52 -11.28 -8.51
CA PHE A 103 6.23 -10.33 -7.44
C PHE A 103 7.46 -9.49 -7.15
N VAL A 104 7.25 -8.20 -6.92
CA VAL A 104 8.31 -7.23 -6.62
C VAL A 104 7.94 -6.52 -5.32
N THR A 105 8.87 -6.54 -4.38
CA THR A 105 8.75 -5.81 -3.11
C THR A 105 9.69 -4.63 -3.14
N VAL A 106 9.12 -3.43 -2.99
CA VAL A 106 9.88 -2.18 -2.94
C VAL A 106 9.87 -1.66 -1.51
N VAL A 107 11.05 -1.30 -1.00
CA VAL A 107 11.20 -0.60 0.29
C VAL A 107 11.80 0.77 0.03
N LEU A 108 11.03 1.81 0.34
CA LEU A 108 11.44 3.21 0.25
C LEU A 108 11.80 3.72 1.65
N TYR A 109 13.02 4.24 1.79
CA TYR A 109 13.46 4.95 2.98
C TYR A 109 13.29 6.44 2.77
N LYS A 110 12.37 7.06 3.51
CA LYS A 110 12.06 8.49 3.41
C LYS A 110 12.42 9.19 4.73
N PRO A 111 13.16 10.30 4.73
CA PRO A 111 13.35 11.11 5.93
C PRO A 111 12.00 11.58 6.50
N ALA A 112 11.83 11.45 7.80
CA ALA A 112 10.69 12.00 8.52
C ALA A 112 11.17 13.22 9.31
N GLU A 113 10.65 14.39 8.96
CA GLU A 113 10.97 15.61 9.71
C GLU A 113 10.51 15.42 11.15
N ARG A 114 11.44 15.59 12.10
CA ARG A 114 11.06 15.86 13.47
C ARG A 114 10.39 17.21 13.42
N ARG A 115 9.08 17.26 13.64
CA ARG A 115 8.37 18.51 13.91
C ARG A 115 8.99 19.10 15.17
N GLY A 116 10.08 19.85 15.01
CA GLY A 116 10.71 20.60 16.08
C GLY A 116 9.64 21.52 16.63
N GLY A 117 9.33 21.37 17.92
CA GLY A 117 8.47 22.33 18.60
C GLY A 117 9.12 23.70 18.48
N SER A 118 8.56 24.56 17.63
CA SER A 118 8.74 26.00 17.77
C SER A 118 8.01 26.40 19.05
N THR A 119 8.70 26.33 20.18
CA THR A 119 8.31 27.07 21.38
C THR A 119 8.72 28.52 21.15
N ASN A 120 7.90 29.25 20.39
CA ASN A 120 7.92 30.71 20.46
C ASN A 120 7.05 31.09 21.66
N ASN A 121 7.67 31.41 22.79
CA ASN A 121 7.03 32.24 23.81
C ASN A 121 7.72 33.59 23.82
N ALA A 122 6.91 34.61 23.58
CA ALA A 122 7.17 36.02 23.82
C ALA A 122 7.20 36.34 25.31
#